data_AF-A0A7Z1MMJ0-F1
#
_entry.id   AF-A0A7Z1MMJ0-F1
#
_cell.length_a   1.000
_cell.length_b   1.000
_cell.length_c   1.000
_cell.angle_alpha   90.00
_cell.angle_beta   90.00
_cell.angle_gamma   90.00
#
_symmetry.space_group_name_H-M   'P 1'
#
loop_
_entity.id
_entity.type
_entity.pdbx_description
1 polymer ?
#
loop_
_entity_poly.entity_id
_entity_poly.type
_entity_poly.pdbx_seq_one_letter_code
_entity_poly.pdbx_strand_id
1 'polypeptide(L)'
;MLKLVPIDTINPSTYNPRKADPVRLNVLELSLRKLGFLLPIFASHNGEILSGHQRHHVASRMGLTHVPVFFTEEMSLADRKGINIAFNRGTNDLNMADTPVNMTEALARANLDNAADKVEDRDQDSKGFNRCMTAKSVPISKLVTVNRGKWVNYARNMARLLYGKKITMPLVCTPDNKVVNGIGRLQYAAEKNWKNIDVVYISYEEADLSNAMLNLLSMDFDIHNRYEDLLRFNSFRRARRSRSELGQGFIFTVAPNARSKGYDVTELKNTKQWKRTHGLSVVDFGAGHLTETKILRSIGVSVAPFEPFRLGENNEINKAESVEIAKQFLETVKSGKRFSSVFISSVLNSVPFAGDRQKIACLCAALCDSKSRLYACASSATGSTSLRMVKGTDGLAERQSTYATFALDYEEGITIGDFQEKPKVQKYHTPSEFYQLFKNYFEIVNVEDKQNNVRATCANPNIDAILKDLREAIEFEFDLPYPDDSRMGLVDEAIAAYEQRLGVSL
;
A
#
# COMPACT_ATOMS: atom_id res chain seq x y z
N MET A 1 0.91 -18.20 19.77
CA MET A 1 0.41 -19.35 20.54
C MET A 1 -1.11 -19.28 20.63
N LEU A 2 -1.82 -20.38 20.35
CA LEU A 2 -3.28 -20.48 20.42
C LEU A 2 -3.76 -20.78 21.85
N LYS A 3 -4.71 -20.01 22.37
CA LYS A 3 -5.29 -20.16 23.73
C LYS A 3 -6.78 -19.84 23.71
N LEU A 4 -7.55 -20.48 24.59
CA LEU A 4 -8.89 -20.02 24.93
C LEU A 4 -8.75 -19.04 26.10
N VAL A 5 -9.24 -17.80 25.95
CA VAL A 5 -9.07 -16.74 26.95
C VAL A 5 -10.39 -16.03 27.23
N PRO A 6 -10.56 -15.39 28.41
CA PRO A 6 -11.73 -14.56 28.66
C PRO A 6 -11.82 -13.43 27.64
N ILE A 7 -13.02 -13.16 27.14
CA ILE A 7 -13.24 -12.23 26.02
C ILE A 7 -12.75 -10.80 26.30
N ASP A 8 -12.76 -10.39 27.57
CA ASP A 8 -12.34 -9.06 28.03
C ASP A 8 -10.81 -8.91 28.15
N THR A 9 -10.04 -9.98 27.96
CA THR A 9 -8.56 -9.92 27.97
C THR A 9 -7.96 -9.43 26.66
N ILE A 10 -8.78 -9.30 25.61
CA ILE A 10 -8.38 -8.76 24.31
C ILE A 10 -9.21 -7.54 23.95
N ASN A 11 -8.58 -6.58 23.28
CA ASN A 11 -9.17 -5.29 23.00
C ASN A 11 -9.05 -4.93 21.52
N PRO A 12 -10.11 -4.38 20.88
CA PRO A 12 -10.03 -3.85 19.53
C PRO A 12 -8.90 -2.83 19.38
N SER A 13 -8.12 -2.92 18.30
CA SER A 13 -7.12 -1.89 17.99
C SER A 13 -7.80 -0.55 17.66
N THR A 14 -7.23 0.56 18.12
CA THR A 14 -7.76 1.92 17.88
C THR A 14 -7.67 2.35 16.40
N TYR A 15 -6.85 1.66 15.63
CA TYR A 15 -6.58 1.91 14.21
C TYR A 15 -7.26 0.91 13.26
N ASN A 16 -8.25 0.13 13.70
CA ASN A 16 -8.94 -0.81 12.80
C ASN A 16 -9.60 -0.06 11.63
N PRO A 17 -9.23 -0.37 10.36
CA PRO A 17 -9.77 0.33 9.19
C PRO A 17 -11.18 -0.12 8.81
N ARG A 18 -11.69 -1.20 9.41
CA ARG A 18 -12.98 -1.77 9.02
C ARG A 18 -14.13 -0.97 9.61
N LYS A 19 -15.09 -0.57 8.76
CA LYS A 19 -16.38 0.01 9.21
C LYS A 19 -17.35 -1.12 9.58
N ALA A 20 -18.07 -0.95 10.68
CA ALA A 20 -19.11 -1.88 11.08
C ALA A 20 -20.36 -1.65 10.22
N ASP A 21 -20.75 -2.66 9.45
CA ASP A 21 -22.01 -2.70 8.72
C ASP A 21 -22.97 -3.63 9.48
N PRO A 22 -24.11 -3.14 9.99
CA PRO A 22 -25.08 -3.94 10.74
C PRO A 22 -25.53 -5.21 10.01
N VAL A 23 -25.70 -5.15 8.68
CA VAL A 23 -26.13 -6.31 7.88
C VAL A 23 -25.03 -7.38 7.89
N ARG A 24 -23.79 -6.98 7.63
CA ARG A 24 -22.64 -7.90 7.68
C ARG A 24 -22.39 -8.45 9.08
N LEU A 25 -22.64 -7.68 10.14
CA LEU A 25 -22.57 -8.17 11.52
C LEU A 25 -23.61 -9.26 11.79
N ASN A 26 -24.82 -9.14 11.26
CA ASN A 26 -25.85 -10.18 11.39
C ASN A 26 -25.48 -11.46 10.62
N VAL A 27 -24.91 -11.32 9.42
CA VAL A 27 -24.34 -12.45 8.67
C VAL A 27 -23.19 -13.12 9.45
N LEU A 28 -22.35 -12.33 10.12
CA LEU A 28 -21.28 -12.87 10.96
C LEU A 28 -21.80 -13.57 12.22
N GLU A 29 -22.86 -13.06 12.84
CA GLU A 29 -23.54 -13.75 13.94
C GLU A 29 -24.14 -15.08 13.51
N LEU A 30 -24.80 -15.11 12.34
CA LEU A 30 -25.27 -16.35 11.73
C LEU A 30 -24.11 -17.33 11.54
N SER A 31 -22.98 -16.86 10.98
CA SER A 31 -21.77 -17.67 10.81
C SER A 31 -21.29 -18.26 12.14
N LEU A 32 -21.14 -17.43 13.17
CA LEU A 32 -20.59 -17.85 14.45
C LEU A 32 -21.53 -18.83 15.18
N ARG A 33 -22.84 -18.57 15.15
CA ARG A 33 -23.88 -19.44 15.72
C ARG A 33 -23.95 -20.81 15.05
N LYS A 34 -23.86 -20.87 13.72
CA LYS A 34 -23.93 -22.12 12.94
C LYS A 34 -22.62 -22.91 12.92
N LEU A 35 -21.49 -22.22 12.76
CA LEU A 35 -20.20 -22.86 12.48
C LEU A 35 -19.24 -22.90 13.67
N GLY A 36 -19.44 -22.02 14.66
CA GLY A 36 -18.47 -21.76 15.72
C GLY A 36 -17.18 -21.09 15.21
N PHE A 37 -16.15 -21.06 16.05
CA PHE A 37 -14.83 -20.56 15.68
C PHE A 37 -14.04 -21.59 14.87
N LEU A 38 -14.15 -21.51 13.54
CA LEU A 38 -13.30 -22.27 12.60
C LEU A 38 -11.87 -21.72 12.51
N LEU A 39 -11.71 -20.41 12.73
CA LEU A 39 -10.41 -19.72 12.81
C LEU A 39 -10.37 -18.92 14.12
N PRO A 40 -9.21 -18.80 14.79
CA PRO A 40 -9.09 -17.99 15.99
C PRO A 40 -9.14 -16.48 15.67
N ILE A 41 -9.30 -15.67 16.71
CA ILE A 41 -8.97 -14.24 16.70
C ILE A 41 -7.44 -14.13 16.77
N PHE A 42 -6.85 -13.17 16.07
CA PHE A 42 -5.41 -12.92 16.13
C PHE A 42 -5.17 -11.66 16.94
N ALA A 43 -4.37 -11.75 17.99
CA ALA A 43 -4.04 -10.63 18.86
C ALA A 43 -2.53 -10.51 19.06
N SER A 44 -2.05 -9.29 19.31
CA SER A 44 -0.69 -9.06 19.77
C SER A 44 -0.47 -9.68 21.15
N HIS A 45 0.79 -9.81 21.58
CA HIS A 45 1.10 -10.36 22.90
C HIS A 45 0.42 -9.60 24.06
N ASN A 46 0.08 -8.31 23.86
CA ASN A 46 -0.60 -7.44 24.82
C ASN A 46 -2.13 -7.47 24.72
N GLY A 47 -2.70 -8.39 23.93
CA GLY A 47 -4.15 -8.54 23.78
C GLY A 47 -4.80 -7.58 22.78
N GLU A 48 -4.04 -6.74 22.07
CA GLU A 48 -4.61 -5.92 21.00
C GLU A 48 -5.00 -6.79 19.80
N ILE A 49 -6.24 -6.72 19.36
CA ILE A 49 -6.74 -7.49 18.21
C ILE A 49 -6.12 -6.97 16.91
N LEU A 50 -5.47 -7.87 16.18
CA LEU A 50 -4.89 -7.63 14.85
C LEU A 50 -5.84 -8.12 13.74
N SER A 51 -6.62 -9.17 14.00
CA SER A 51 -7.66 -9.67 13.11
C SER A 51 -8.75 -10.41 13.87
N GLY A 52 -10.01 -10.19 13.48
CA GLY A 52 -11.18 -10.76 14.16
C GLY A 52 -11.95 -9.75 15.02
N HIS A 53 -11.78 -8.44 14.84
CA HIS A 53 -12.50 -7.40 15.57
C HIS A 53 -14.03 -7.60 15.53
N GLN A 54 -14.60 -7.89 14.35
CA GLN A 54 -16.03 -8.15 14.23
C GLN A 54 -16.44 -9.46 14.90
N ARG A 55 -15.58 -10.49 14.85
CA ARG A 55 -15.84 -11.78 15.53
C ARG A 55 -15.85 -11.61 17.04
N HIS A 56 -14.94 -10.80 17.58
CA HIS A 56 -14.93 -10.42 19.00
C HIS A 56 -16.20 -9.64 19.39
N HIS A 57 -16.56 -8.62 18.61
CA HIS A 57 -17.77 -7.83 18.85
C HIS A 57 -19.05 -8.69 18.82
N VAL A 58 -19.20 -9.55 17.81
CA VAL A 58 -20.35 -10.46 17.68
C VAL A 58 -20.35 -11.51 18.79
N ALA A 59 -19.19 -12.09 19.15
CA ALA A 59 -19.11 -13.03 20.26
C ALA A 59 -19.56 -12.40 21.58
N SER A 60 -19.16 -11.15 21.84
CA SER A 60 -19.62 -10.39 23.00
C SER A 60 -21.13 -10.15 22.96
N ARG A 61 -21.69 -9.76 21.80
CA ARG A 61 -23.13 -9.59 21.59
C ARG A 61 -23.92 -10.89 21.83
N MET A 62 -23.34 -12.04 21.47
CA MET A 62 -23.93 -13.36 21.70
C MET A 62 -23.81 -13.85 23.15
N GLY A 63 -23.09 -13.13 24.03
CA GLY A 63 -22.92 -13.49 25.44
C GLY A 63 -21.76 -14.44 25.73
N LEU A 64 -20.84 -14.64 24.78
CA LEU A 64 -19.68 -15.51 25.02
C LEU A 64 -18.73 -14.91 26.05
N THR A 65 -18.32 -15.74 27.02
CA THR A 65 -17.35 -15.35 28.04
C THR A 65 -15.90 -15.61 27.64
N HIS A 66 -15.67 -16.53 26.70
CA HIS A 66 -14.34 -16.94 26.25
C HIS A 66 -14.26 -17.06 24.73
N VAL A 67 -13.09 -16.75 24.17
CA VAL A 67 -12.84 -16.81 22.72
C VAL A 67 -11.46 -17.41 22.42
N PRO A 68 -11.29 -18.11 21.29
CA PRO A 68 -10.01 -18.70 20.91
C PRO A 68 -9.14 -17.63 20.23
N VAL A 69 -7.95 -17.41 20.79
CA VAL A 69 -7.02 -16.36 20.39
C VAL A 69 -5.65 -16.94 20.06
N PHE A 70 -5.16 -16.63 18.86
CA PHE A 70 -3.76 -16.81 18.51
C PHE A 70 -2.98 -15.53 18.84
N PHE A 71 -2.11 -15.61 19.84
CA PHE A 71 -1.18 -14.54 20.18
C PHE A 71 0.03 -14.55 19.24
N THR A 72 0.28 -13.44 18.55
CA THR A 72 1.46 -13.27 17.70
C THR A 72 2.72 -13.05 18.54
N GLU A 73 3.89 -13.16 17.91
CA GLU A 73 5.12 -12.63 18.49
C GLU A 73 5.05 -11.11 18.66
N GLU A 74 5.98 -10.56 19.45
CA GLU A 74 6.11 -9.13 19.63
C GLU A 74 6.47 -8.46 18.29
N MET A 75 5.80 -7.35 18.00
CA MET A 75 5.94 -6.60 16.75
C MET A 75 5.85 -5.11 17.04
N SER A 76 6.62 -4.31 16.30
CA SER A 76 6.51 -2.85 16.32
C SER A 76 5.10 -2.39 15.93
N LEU A 77 4.70 -1.17 16.32
CA LEU A 77 3.40 -0.62 15.92
C LEU A 77 3.24 -0.59 14.39
N ALA A 78 4.31 -0.27 13.65
CA ALA A 78 4.29 -0.26 12.19
C ALA A 78 4.05 -1.66 11.61
N ASP A 79 4.69 -2.70 12.17
CA ASP A 79 4.46 -4.08 11.77
C ASP A 79 3.03 -4.55 12.10
N ARG A 80 2.51 -4.21 13.28
CA ARG A 80 1.13 -4.51 13.69
C ARG A 80 0.11 -3.84 12.75
N LYS A 81 0.34 -2.58 12.40
CA LYS A 81 -0.47 -1.85 11.41
C LYS A 81 -0.39 -2.51 10.01
N GLY A 82 0.81 -2.90 9.57
CA GLY A 82 1.01 -3.58 8.28
C GLY A 82 0.34 -4.95 8.20
N ILE A 83 0.45 -5.77 9.25
CA ILE A 83 -0.17 -7.10 9.28
C ILE A 83 -1.69 -7.02 9.39
N ASN A 84 -2.24 -6.00 10.07
CA ASN A 84 -3.69 -5.75 10.12
C ASN A 84 -4.28 -5.56 8.72
N ILE A 85 -3.55 -4.83 7.85
CA ILE A 85 -3.93 -4.67 6.45
C ILE A 85 -3.86 -6.01 5.70
N ALA A 86 -2.78 -6.76 5.89
CA ALA A 86 -2.63 -8.08 5.25
C ALA A 86 -3.73 -9.07 5.67
N PHE A 87 -4.19 -9.02 6.91
CA PHE A 87 -5.28 -9.87 7.41
C PHE A 87 -6.62 -9.62 6.72
N ASN A 88 -6.84 -8.47 6.05
CA ASN A 88 -8.03 -8.28 5.21
C ASN A 88 -8.10 -9.35 4.11
N ARG A 89 -6.93 -9.71 3.56
CA ARG A 89 -6.82 -10.62 2.42
C ARG A 89 -6.34 -12.01 2.80
N GLY A 90 -5.63 -12.15 3.91
CA GLY A 90 -4.92 -13.38 4.27
C GLY A 90 -5.72 -14.44 5.02
N THR A 91 -6.93 -14.10 5.51
CA THR A 91 -7.85 -15.08 6.13
C THR A 91 -8.70 -15.83 5.10
N ASN A 92 -8.89 -15.24 3.93
CA ASN A 92 -9.73 -15.69 2.83
C ASN A 92 -8.86 -16.27 1.70
N ASP A 93 -9.40 -17.17 0.88
CA ASP A 93 -8.72 -17.67 -0.31
C ASP A 93 -8.95 -16.76 -1.54
N LEU A 94 -8.63 -15.47 -1.40
CA LEU A 94 -8.89 -14.47 -2.43
C LEU A 94 -7.90 -14.55 -3.61
N ASN A 95 -8.35 -14.01 -4.73
CA ASN A 95 -7.55 -13.62 -5.88
C ASN A 95 -7.16 -12.14 -5.79
N MET A 96 -6.18 -11.76 -6.62
CA MET A 96 -5.68 -10.38 -6.66
C MET A 96 -6.77 -9.38 -7.09
N ALA A 97 -7.67 -9.80 -7.98
CA ALA A 97 -8.75 -9.00 -8.55
C ALA A 97 -10.04 -8.97 -7.69
N ASP A 98 -10.07 -9.72 -6.59
CA ASP A 98 -11.22 -9.69 -5.68
C ASP A 98 -11.29 -8.32 -4.99
N THR A 99 -12.48 -7.70 -4.96
CA THR A 99 -12.75 -6.38 -4.39
C THR A 99 -13.95 -6.46 -3.45
N PRO A 100 -14.10 -5.56 -2.46
CA PRO A 100 -15.27 -5.59 -1.58
C PRO A 100 -16.62 -5.66 -2.34
N VAL A 101 -16.71 -5.01 -3.50
CA VAL A 101 -17.90 -5.01 -4.37
C VAL A 101 -18.17 -6.40 -4.96
N ASN A 102 -17.22 -7.00 -5.68
CA ASN A 102 -17.45 -8.30 -6.32
C ASN A 102 -17.63 -9.43 -5.29
N MET A 103 -17.01 -9.31 -4.11
CA MET A 103 -17.18 -10.23 -2.99
C MET A 103 -18.59 -10.12 -2.39
N THR A 104 -19.12 -8.89 -2.26
CA THR A 104 -20.49 -8.66 -1.80
C THR A 104 -21.51 -9.21 -2.80
N GLU A 105 -21.31 -9.02 -4.10
CA GLU A 105 -22.15 -9.61 -5.13
C GLU A 105 -22.09 -11.15 -5.12
N ALA A 106 -20.90 -11.72 -4.96
CA ALA A 106 -20.73 -13.17 -4.85
C ALA A 106 -21.42 -13.74 -3.60
N LEU A 107 -21.33 -13.03 -2.47
CA LEU A 107 -22.01 -13.40 -1.24
C LEU A 107 -23.54 -13.34 -1.38
N ALA A 108 -24.07 -12.32 -2.06
CA ALA A 108 -25.51 -12.20 -2.33
C ALA A 108 -26.04 -13.32 -3.25
N ARG A 109 -25.19 -13.86 -4.14
CA ARG A 109 -25.52 -15.02 -4.99
C ARG A 109 -25.38 -16.35 -4.25
N ALA A 110 -24.54 -16.42 -3.23
CA ALA A 110 -24.47 -17.57 -2.34
C ALA A 110 -25.75 -17.55 -1.49
N ASN A 111 -26.74 -18.38 -1.82
CA ASN A 111 -28.02 -18.45 -1.12
C ASN A 111 -27.81 -18.84 0.36
N LEU A 112 -27.54 -17.83 1.20
CA LEU A 112 -27.10 -18.03 2.58
C LEU A 112 -28.18 -18.65 3.44
N ASP A 113 -29.44 -18.31 3.19
CA ASP A 113 -30.58 -18.85 3.93
C ASP A 113 -30.67 -20.38 3.71
N ASN A 114 -30.63 -20.82 2.45
CA ASN A 114 -30.65 -22.25 2.13
C ASN A 114 -29.43 -23.00 2.71
N ALA A 115 -28.25 -22.39 2.65
CA ALA A 115 -27.04 -23.00 3.23
C ALA A 115 -27.12 -23.06 4.76
N ALA A 116 -27.70 -22.05 5.42
CA ALA A 116 -27.86 -21.99 6.86
C ALA A 116 -28.94 -22.94 7.39
N ASP A 117 -30.01 -23.18 6.63
CA ASP A 117 -31.11 -24.10 7.00
C ASP A 117 -30.65 -25.56 7.09
N LYS A 118 -29.57 -25.92 6.37
CA LYS A 118 -28.96 -27.26 6.42
C LYS A 118 -28.05 -27.48 7.63
N VAL A 119 -27.74 -26.43 8.37
CA VAL A 119 -26.77 -26.46 9.47
C VAL A 119 -27.50 -26.15 10.76
N GLU A 120 -27.42 -27.03 11.75
CA GLU A 120 -27.99 -26.77 13.07
C GLU A 120 -27.16 -25.73 13.83
N ASP A 121 -27.80 -25.04 14.77
CA ASP A 121 -27.11 -24.12 15.66
C ASP A 121 -26.20 -24.89 16.61
N ARG A 122 -25.02 -24.34 16.87
CA ARG A 122 -24.09 -24.93 17.83
C ARG A 122 -24.35 -24.40 19.22
N ASP A 123 -24.34 -25.33 20.17
CA ASP A 123 -24.26 -25.01 21.58
C ASP A 123 -22.92 -24.28 21.87
N GLN A 124 -23.05 -23.05 22.37
CA GLN A 124 -21.94 -22.14 22.65
C GLN A 124 -21.04 -22.63 23.77
N ASP A 125 -21.58 -23.43 24.69
CA ASP A 125 -20.85 -24.00 25.83
C ASP A 125 -20.14 -25.32 25.44
N SER A 126 -20.45 -25.87 24.27
CA SER A 126 -19.82 -27.09 23.80
C SER A 126 -18.36 -26.85 23.39
N LYS A 127 -17.50 -27.86 23.62
CA LYS A 127 -16.14 -27.88 23.03
C LYS A 127 -16.17 -27.77 21.50
N GLY A 128 -17.29 -28.15 20.88
CA GLY A 128 -17.55 -28.05 19.45
C GLY A 128 -17.81 -26.63 18.94
N PHE A 129 -17.89 -25.61 19.81
CA PHE A 129 -17.98 -24.21 19.40
C PHE A 129 -16.60 -23.62 19.07
N ASN A 130 -15.58 -23.92 19.89
CA ASN A 130 -14.21 -23.42 19.73
C ASN A 130 -13.35 -24.35 18.85
N ARG A 131 -13.82 -24.67 17.65
CA ARG A 131 -13.31 -25.78 16.80
C ARG A 131 -11.85 -25.66 16.41
N CYS A 132 -11.35 -24.44 16.22
CA CYS A 132 -9.94 -24.20 15.94
C CYS A 132 -9.00 -24.66 17.06
N MET A 133 -9.50 -24.79 18.31
CA MET A 133 -8.75 -25.34 19.44
C MET A 133 -8.52 -26.84 19.35
N THR A 134 -9.31 -27.55 18.53
CA THR A 134 -9.26 -29.01 18.36
C THR A 134 -8.85 -29.41 16.95
N ALA A 135 -8.09 -28.56 16.25
CA ALA A 135 -7.59 -28.85 14.92
C ALA A 135 -6.73 -30.12 14.92
N LYS A 136 -6.87 -30.95 13.90
CA LYS A 136 -6.11 -32.20 13.73
C LYS A 136 -4.87 -31.94 12.89
N SER A 137 -3.73 -32.48 13.31
CA SER A 137 -2.52 -32.46 12.47
C SER A 137 -2.66 -33.53 11.37
N VAL A 138 -2.67 -33.10 10.11
CA VAL A 138 -2.94 -33.97 8.95
C VAL A 138 -1.77 -33.96 7.97
N PRO A 139 -1.36 -35.12 7.42
CA PRO A 139 -0.32 -35.18 6.40
C PRO A 139 -0.67 -34.37 5.15
N ILE A 140 0.24 -33.49 4.74
CA ILE A 140 0.02 -32.61 3.58
C ILE A 140 -0.16 -33.41 2.28
N SER A 141 0.51 -34.56 2.14
CA SER A 141 0.38 -35.43 0.97
C SER A 141 -1.06 -35.88 0.72
N LYS A 142 -1.84 -36.15 1.78
CA LYS A 142 -3.26 -36.52 1.67
C LYS A 142 -4.10 -35.37 1.15
N LEU A 143 -3.85 -34.17 1.67
CA LEU A 143 -4.58 -32.95 1.30
C LEU A 143 -4.25 -32.50 -0.14
N VAL A 144 -2.96 -32.50 -0.52
CA VAL A 144 -2.50 -32.10 -1.86
C VAL A 144 -3.07 -33.01 -2.94
N THR A 145 -3.19 -34.31 -2.67
CA THR A 145 -3.74 -35.28 -3.62
C THR A 145 -5.19 -34.94 -3.97
N VAL A 146 -6.02 -34.60 -2.98
CA VAL A 146 -7.45 -34.27 -3.18
C VAL A 146 -7.67 -32.90 -3.82
N ASN A 147 -6.76 -31.94 -3.59
CA ASN A 147 -6.93 -30.55 -4.00
C ASN A 147 -6.06 -30.11 -5.17
N ARG A 148 -5.47 -31.07 -5.90
CA ARG A 148 -4.60 -30.82 -7.05
C ARG A 148 -5.30 -29.92 -8.08
N GLY A 149 -4.58 -28.89 -8.55
CA GLY A 149 -5.05 -27.98 -9.60
C GLY A 149 -5.92 -26.82 -9.14
N LYS A 150 -6.24 -26.72 -7.84
CA LYS A 150 -7.08 -25.64 -7.26
C LYS A 150 -6.26 -24.50 -6.64
N TRP A 151 -5.03 -24.30 -7.11
CA TRP A 151 -4.06 -23.42 -6.46
C TRP A 151 -4.37 -21.94 -6.70
N VAL A 152 -4.31 -21.14 -5.64
CA VAL A 152 -4.53 -19.70 -5.67
C VAL A 152 -3.24 -19.01 -5.24
N ASN A 153 -2.42 -18.60 -6.22
CA ASN A 153 -1.10 -18.04 -5.98
C ASN A 153 -1.12 -16.77 -5.09
N TYR A 154 -2.16 -15.94 -5.21
CA TYR A 154 -2.31 -14.76 -4.36
C TYR A 154 -2.54 -15.15 -2.89
N ALA A 155 -3.49 -16.04 -2.62
CA ALA A 155 -3.71 -16.57 -1.27
C ALA A 155 -2.44 -17.25 -0.71
N ARG A 156 -1.67 -17.95 -1.55
CA ARG A 156 -0.37 -18.52 -1.18
C ARG A 156 0.66 -17.45 -0.80
N ASN A 157 0.69 -16.31 -1.48
CA ASN A 157 1.54 -15.17 -1.09
C ASN A 157 1.13 -14.57 0.25
N MET A 158 -0.18 -14.43 0.49
CA MET A 158 -0.68 -13.95 1.77
C MET A 158 -0.32 -14.92 2.89
N ALA A 159 -0.46 -16.23 2.67
CA ALA A 159 -0.05 -17.27 3.61
C ALA A 159 1.47 -17.20 3.91
N ARG A 160 2.31 -17.07 2.87
CA ARG A 160 3.76 -16.88 3.02
C ARG A 160 4.09 -15.66 3.88
N LEU A 161 3.36 -14.56 3.70
CA LEU A 161 3.57 -13.32 4.44
C LEU A 161 3.21 -13.47 5.91
N LEU A 162 2.02 -14.00 6.21
CA LEU A 162 1.57 -14.25 7.58
C LEU A 162 2.52 -15.23 8.30
N TYR A 163 2.92 -16.31 7.62
CA TYR A 163 3.88 -17.26 8.17
C TYR A 163 5.25 -16.64 8.44
N GLY A 164 5.69 -15.68 7.61
CA GLY A 164 6.92 -14.92 7.83
C GLY A 164 6.92 -14.16 9.16
N LYS A 165 5.74 -13.74 9.65
CA LYS A 165 5.51 -13.14 10.98
C LYS A 165 5.11 -14.17 12.04
N LYS A 166 5.37 -15.47 11.79
CA LYS A 166 5.06 -16.61 12.67
C LYS A 166 3.57 -16.78 12.98
N ILE A 167 2.71 -16.29 12.10
CA ILE A 167 1.26 -16.43 12.22
C ILE A 167 0.85 -17.69 11.47
N THR A 168 0.26 -18.64 12.18
CA THR A 168 -0.27 -19.89 11.61
C THR A 168 -1.79 -19.94 11.76
N MET A 169 -2.45 -20.59 10.80
CA MET A 169 -3.90 -20.69 10.76
C MET A 169 -4.30 -22.07 10.22
N PRO A 170 -5.26 -22.78 10.85
CA PRO A 170 -5.64 -24.12 10.41
C PRO A 170 -6.45 -24.09 9.12
N LEU A 171 -6.31 -25.10 8.28
CA LEU A 171 -7.19 -25.30 7.12
C LEU A 171 -8.60 -25.66 7.59
N VAL A 172 -9.60 -25.36 6.77
CA VAL A 172 -10.96 -25.86 6.96
C VAL A 172 -11.28 -26.83 5.83
N CYS A 173 -11.58 -28.09 6.18
CA CYS A 173 -11.78 -29.16 5.21
C CYS A 173 -13.06 -29.94 5.48
N THR A 174 -13.68 -30.48 4.44
CA THR A 174 -14.69 -31.53 4.55
C THR A 174 -14.06 -32.89 4.90
N PRO A 175 -14.84 -33.92 5.28
CA PRO A 175 -14.30 -35.20 5.76
C PRO A 175 -13.43 -35.94 4.73
N ASP A 176 -13.65 -35.71 3.44
CA ASP A 176 -12.87 -36.24 2.32
C ASP A 176 -11.59 -35.44 2.01
N ASN A 177 -11.20 -34.50 2.88
CA ASN A 177 -10.03 -33.62 2.74
C ASN A 177 -10.11 -32.57 1.62
N LYS A 178 -11.29 -32.30 1.06
CA LYS A 178 -11.45 -31.14 0.19
C LYS A 178 -11.35 -29.86 1.03
N VAL A 179 -10.46 -28.96 0.63
CA VAL A 179 -10.25 -27.68 1.30
C VAL A 179 -11.41 -26.74 0.95
N VAL A 180 -12.04 -26.20 1.99
CA VAL A 180 -13.07 -25.16 1.90
C VAL A 180 -12.46 -23.78 2.15
N ASN A 181 -11.48 -23.67 3.05
CA ASN A 181 -10.72 -22.43 3.27
C ASN A 181 -9.27 -22.76 3.67
N GLY A 182 -8.32 -22.00 3.12
CA GLY A 182 -6.88 -22.15 3.31
C GLY A 182 -6.14 -22.83 2.17
N ILE A 183 -6.65 -22.81 0.93
CA ILE A 183 -5.96 -23.44 -0.19
C ILE A 183 -4.57 -22.84 -0.43
N GLY A 184 -4.42 -21.52 -0.21
CA GLY A 184 -3.13 -20.84 -0.29
C GLY A 184 -2.15 -21.28 0.81
N ARG A 185 -2.66 -21.59 2.01
CA ARG A 185 -1.88 -22.13 3.13
C ARG A 185 -1.41 -23.56 2.84
N LEU A 186 -2.28 -24.40 2.28
CA LEU A 186 -1.92 -25.74 1.82
C LEU A 186 -0.84 -25.69 0.73
N GLN A 187 -1.02 -24.83 -0.27
CA GLN A 187 -0.03 -24.65 -1.34
C GLN A 187 1.34 -24.23 -0.77
N TYR A 188 1.36 -23.22 0.11
CA TYR A 188 2.60 -22.76 0.74
C TYR A 188 3.28 -23.87 1.57
N ALA A 189 2.51 -24.60 2.36
CA ALA A 189 3.03 -25.69 3.18
C ALA A 189 3.62 -26.82 2.32
N ALA A 190 3.00 -27.14 1.18
CA ALA A 190 3.52 -28.09 0.21
C ALA A 190 4.83 -27.59 -0.44
N GLU A 191 4.90 -26.32 -0.87
CA GLU A 191 6.12 -25.70 -1.41
C GLU A 191 7.27 -25.68 -0.39
N LYS A 192 6.96 -25.68 0.91
CA LYS A 192 7.93 -25.75 2.01
C LYS A 192 8.21 -27.17 2.51
N ASN A 193 7.68 -28.20 1.84
CA ASN A 193 7.87 -29.61 2.21
C ASN A 193 7.52 -29.92 3.69
N TRP A 194 6.50 -29.26 4.23
CA TRP A 194 6.04 -29.57 5.57
C TRP A 194 5.44 -31.00 5.61
N LYS A 195 5.57 -31.65 6.76
CA LYS A 195 5.00 -33.00 6.95
C LYS A 195 3.50 -32.95 7.18
N ASN A 196 3.07 -32.07 8.08
CA ASN A 196 1.68 -31.95 8.50
C ASN A 196 1.25 -30.49 8.56
N ILE A 197 -0.06 -30.27 8.54
CA ILE A 197 -0.71 -28.98 8.77
C ILE A 197 -1.98 -29.19 9.59
N ASP A 198 -2.36 -28.21 10.40
CA ASP A 198 -3.55 -28.28 11.24
C ASP A 198 -4.82 -28.08 10.39
N VAL A 199 -5.82 -28.92 10.65
CA VAL A 199 -7.09 -28.95 9.92
C VAL A 199 -8.26 -28.99 10.89
N VAL A 200 -9.19 -28.05 10.72
CA VAL A 200 -10.53 -28.10 11.30
C VAL A 200 -11.46 -28.78 10.29
N TYR A 201 -12.01 -29.93 10.68
CA TYR A 201 -12.97 -30.64 9.85
C TYR A 201 -14.39 -30.13 10.07
N ILE A 202 -15.10 -29.90 8.97
CA ILE A 202 -16.52 -29.55 8.90
C ILE A 202 -17.32 -30.66 8.25
N SER A 203 -18.64 -30.70 8.47
CA SER A 203 -19.52 -31.65 7.77
C SER A 203 -19.72 -31.23 6.31
N TYR A 204 -20.35 -32.09 5.50
CA TYR A 204 -20.65 -31.75 4.12
C TYR A 204 -21.73 -30.67 4.02
N GLU A 205 -22.70 -30.69 4.93
CA GLU A 205 -23.79 -29.73 5.06
C GLU A 205 -23.25 -28.33 5.44
N GLU A 206 -22.18 -28.27 6.23
CA GLU A 206 -21.50 -27.03 6.61
C GLU A 206 -20.67 -26.40 5.48
N ALA A 207 -20.37 -27.14 4.40
CA ALA A 207 -19.36 -26.76 3.43
C ALA A 207 -19.68 -25.48 2.66
N ASP A 208 -20.91 -25.35 2.16
CA ASP A 208 -21.33 -24.19 1.37
C ASP A 208 -21.39 -22.92 2.23
N LEU A 209 -21.97 -23.04 3.44
CA LEU A 209 -22.02 -21.94 4.40
C LEU A 209 -20.60 -21.52 4.81
N SER A 210 -19.73 -22.48 5.12
CA SER A 210 -18.33 -22.21 5.48
C SER A 210 -17.56 -21.53 4.36
N ASN A 211 -17.76 -21.97 3.10
CA ASN A 211 -17.13 -21.33 1.95
C ASN A 211 -17.58 -19.87 1.82
N ALA A 212 -18.89 -19.60 1.92
CA ALA A 212 -19.42 -18.25 1.83
C ALA A 212 -18.88 -17.35 2.96
N MET A 213 -18.88 -17.83 4.20
CA MET A 213 -18.45 -17.03 5.34
C MET A 213 -16.93 -16.82 5.41
N LEU A 214 -16.12 -17.81 5.03
CA LEU A 214 -14.67 -17.72 5.17
C LEU A 214 -13.96 -17.15 3.94
N ASN A 215 -14.60 -17.21 2.76
CA ASN A 215 -14.00 -16.71 1.53
C ASN A 215 -14.75 -15.49 0.99
N LEU A 216 -16.07 -15.37 1.17
CA LEU A 216 -16.87 -14.29 0.56
C LEU A 216 -17.19 -13.10 1.47
N LEU A 217 -17.35 -13.33 2.77
CA LEU A 217 -17.63 -12.27 3.73
C LEU A 217 -16.37 -11.42 3.97
N SER A 218 -16.32 -10.25 3.31
CA SER A 218 -15.31 -9.22 3.53
C SER A 218 -15.96 -7.93 4.04
N MET A 219 -15.19 -7.12 4.78
CA MET A 219 -15.65 -5.85 5.33
C MET A 219 -15.04 -4.68 4.55
N ASP A 220 -15.76 -3.57 4.48
CA ASP A 220 -15.25 -2.33 3.88
C ASP A 220 -14.01 -1.86 4.62
N PHE A 221 -13.02 -1.43 3.85
CA PHE A 221 -11.66 -1.23 4.33
C PHE A 221 -11.25 0.23 4.16
N ASP A 222 -11.60 1.05 5.16
CA ASP A 222 -11.29 2.48 5.20
C ASP A 222 -9.83 2.72 5.64
N ILE A 223 -8.90 2.29 4.79
CA ILE A 223 -7.47 2.48 5.05
C ILE A 223 -7.05 3.94 4.88
N HIS A 224 -7.68 4.68 3.96
CA HIS A 224 -7.26 6.04 3.60
C HIS A 224 -7.45 7.02 4.74
N ASN A 225 -8.53 6.90 5.52
CA ASN A 225 -8.76 7.78 6.67
C ASN A 225 -8.06 7.28 7.95
N ARG A 226 -7.92 5.96 8.13
CA ARG A 226 -7.40 5.38 9.38
C ARG A 226 -5.88 5.22 9.44
N TYR A 227 -5.23 5.20 8.27
CA TYR A 227 -3.78 5.02 8.14
C TYR A 227 -3.13 6.17 7.37
N GLU A 228 -3.79 7.32 7.28
CA GLU A 228 -3.39 8.44 6.41
C GLU A 228 -1.89 8.78 6.55
N ASP A 229 -1.44 9.07 7.76
CA ASP A 229 -0.03 9.40 8.04
C ASP A 229 0.91 8.23 7.79
N LEU A 230 0.49 7.01 8.13
CA LEU A 230 1.28 5.81 7.84
C LEU A 230 1.50 5.61 6.35
N LEU A 231 0.48 5.88 5.53
CA LEU A 231 0.61 5.80 4.08
C LEU A 231 1.52 6.92 3.56
N ARG A 232 1.44 8.13 4.11
CA ARG A 232 2.32 9.27 3.76
C ARG A 232 3.78 8.98 4.05
N PHE A 233 4.14 8.66 5.30
CA PHE A 233 5.54 8.43 5.64
C PHE A 233 6.10 7.12 5.07
N ASN A 234 5.26 6.21 4.53
CA ASN A 234 5.74 5.03 3.80
C ASN A 234 6.04 5.30 2.31
N SER A 235 5.85 6.53 1.82
CA SER A 235 6.03 6.92 0.41
C SER A 235 7.49 6.98 -0.06
N PHE A 236 8.47 6.94 0.85
CA PHE A 236 9.91 7.04 0.55
C PHE A 236 10.42 6.03 -0.50
N ARG A 237 11.51 6.41 -1.16
CA ARG A 237 12.26 5.52 -2.08
C ARG A 237 12.95 4.41 -1.28
N ARG A 238 12.51 3.15 -1.46
CA ARG A 238 13.16 1.98 -0.85
C ARG A 238 14.65 1.91 -1.22
N ALA A 239 15.50 1.39 -0.34
CA ALA A 239 16.93 1.20 -0.56
C ALA A 239 17.29 0.04 -1.54
N ARG A 240 16.30 -0.48 -2.27
CA ARG A 240 16.48 -1.60 -3.18
C ARG A 240 17.19 -1.13 -4.46
N ARG A 241 18.37 -1.69 -4.74
CA ARG A 241 19.23 -1.44 -5.91
C ARG A 241 19.83 -0.02 -5.94
N SER A 242 21.16 0.08 -5.84
CA SER A 242 21.87 1.31 -6.16
C SER A 242 21.68 1.61 -7.66
N ARG A 243 21.31 2.86 -7.98
CA ARG A 243 21.36 3.37 -9.36
C ARG A 243 22.66 4.14 -9.52
N SER A 244 23.27 4.02 -10.69
CA SER A 244 24.45 4.78 -11.11
C SER A 244 24.13 5.74 -12.27
N GLU A 245 22.84 5.91 -12.59
CA GLU A 245 22.35 6.55 -13.80
C GLU A 245 21.15 7.45 -13.47
N LEU A 246 20.84 8.38 -14.37
CA LEU A 246 19.66 9.22 -14.25
C LEU A 246 18.35 8.44 -14.48
N GLY A 247 17.36 8.71 -13.63
CA GLY A 247 16.00 8.21 -13.79
C GLY A 247 15.31 8.73 -15.05
N GLN A 248 14.22 8.06 -15.46
CA GLN A 248 13.46 8.41 -16.66
C GLN A 248 12.97 9.87 -16.67
N GLY A 249 12.57 10.40 -15.50
CA GLY A 249 12.12 11.80 -15.38
C GLY A 249 13.18 12.84 -15.73
N PHE A 250 14.47 12.48 -15.69
CA PHE A 250 15.58 13.38 -15.99
C PHE A 250 16.10 13.28 -17.43
N ILE A 251 15.67 12.27 -18.20
CA ILE A 251 16.24 12.00 -19.53
C ILE A 251 15.22 11.98 -20.65
N PHE A 252 13.91 11.90 -20.36
CA PHE A 252 12.91 11.62 -21.40
C PHE A 252 12.84 12.69 -22.51
N THR A 253 13.21 13.94 -22.24
CA THR A 253 13.22 15.00 -23.26
C THR A 253 14.48 15.02 -24.12
N VAL A 254 15.60 14.48 -23.63
CA VAL A 254 16.87 14.42 -24.36
C VAL A 254 17.11 13.07 -25.02
N ALA A 255 16.50 12.01 -24.49
CA ALA A 255 16.59 10.64 -24.97
C ALA A 255 15.25 9.89 -24.81
N PRO A 256 14.17 10.29 -25.53
CA PRO A 256 12.80 9.79 -25.32
C PRO A 256 12.60 8.29 -25.56
N ASN A 257 13.51 7.68 -26.33
CA ASN A 257 13.50 6.25 -26.66
C ASN A 257 14.47 5.43 -25.80
N ALA A 258 15.35 6.07 -25.03
CA ALA A 258 16.35 5.38 -24.24
C ALA A 258 15.78 4.94 -22.88
N ARG A 259 16.18 3.74 -22.44
CA ARG A 259 16.07 3.38 -21.01
C ARG A 259 17.16 4.11 -20.23
N SER A 260 17.05 4.20 -18.90
CA SER A 260 18.04 4.91 -18.06
C SER A 260 19.48 4.43 -18.31
N LYS A 261 19.67 3.11 -18.45
CA LYS A 261 20.97 2.50 -18.77
C LYS A 261 21.58 2.90 -20.11
N GLY A 262 20.75 3.39 -21.03
CA GLY A 262 21.15 3.75 -22.38
C GLY A 262 21.52 5.22 -22.53
N TYR A 263 21.57 6.00 -21.44
CA TYR A 263 21.92 7.42 -21.47
C TYR A 263 22.85 7.77 -20.32
N ASP A 264 24.15 7.80 -20.59
CA ASP A 264 25.15 8.31 -19.66
C ASP A 264 25.27 9.82 -19.81
N VAL A 265 24.78 10.57 -18.82
CA VAL A 265 24.83 12.03 -18.85
C VAL A 265 26.25 12.58 -18.75
N THR A 266 27.22 11.79 -18.25
CA THR A 266 28.61 12.23 -18.03
C THR A 266 29.43 12.30 -19.32
N GLU A 267 28.96 11.65 -20.40
CA GLU A 267 29.55 11.81 -21.73
C GLU A 267 29.43 13.27 -22.20
N LEU A 268 30.50 13.85 -22.74
CA LEU A 268 30.56 15.27 -23.10
C LEU A 268 29.41 15.73 -24.02
N LYS A 269 29.02 14.89 -24.99
CA LYS A 269 27.90 15.16 -25.90
C LYS A 269 26.57 15.22 -25.15
N ASN A 270 26.34 14.25 -24.27
CA ASN A 270 25.11 14.13 -23.48
C ASN A 270 25.05 15.23 -22.42
N THR A 271 26.14 15.53 -21.71
CA THR A 271 26.25 16.68 -20.80
C THR A 271 25.87 17.98 -21.50
N LYS A 272 26.43 18.26 -22.68
CA LYS A 272 26.11 19.47 -23.46
C LYS A 272 24.64 19.53 -23.86
N GLN A 273 24.09 18.41 -24.34
CA GLN A 273 22.67 18.32 -24.70
C GLN A 273 21.75 18.52 -23.49
N TRP A 274 22.03 17.84 -22.39
CA TRP A 274 21.25 17.91 -21.16
C TRP A 274 21.23 19.32 -20.59
N LYS A 275 22.40 19.96 -20.47
CA LYS A 275 22.51 21.35 -20.00
C LYS A 275 21.82 22.35 -20.94
N ARG A 276 21.86 22.13 -22.25
CA ARG A 276 21.15 22.98 -23.20
C ARG A 276 19.63 22.86 -23.04
N THR A 277 19.12 21.67 -22.75
CA THR A 277 17.69 21.42 -22.59
C THR A 277 17.16 21.86 -21.23
N HIS A 278 17.89 21.57 -20.15
CA HIS A 278 17.42 21.72 -18.77
C HIS A 278 18.08 22.89 -18.01
N GLY A 279 19.13 23.49 -18.57
CA GLY A 279 19.92 24.55 -17.95
C GLY A 279 20.88 24.04 -16.87
N LEU A 280 21.29 24.96 -15.99
CA LEU A 280 22.36 24.75 -15.00
C LEU A 280 21.91 24.91 -13.54
N SER A 281 20.65 25.29 -13.30
CA SER A 281 20.11 25.53 -11.96
C SER A 281 18.79 24.80 -11.83
N VAL A 282 18.77 23.64 -11.15
CA VAL A 282 17.62 22.74 -11.17
C VAL A 282 17.16 22.35 -9.77
N VAL A 283 15.89 21.97 -9.67
CA VAL A 283 15.31 21.36 -8.47
C VAL A 283 15.10 19.87 -8.69
N ASP A 284 15.52 19.06 -7.72
CA ASP A 284 15.23 17.62 -7.62
C ASP A 284 14.22 17.42 -6.48
N PHE A 285 12.92 17.51 -6.79
CA PHE A 285 11.85 17.42 -5.79
C PHE A 285 11.48 15.95 -5.59
N GLY A 286 11.65 15.44 -4.37
CA GLY A 286 11.57 14.01 -4.05
C GLY A 286 12.83 13.25 -4.47
N ALA A 287 14.00 13.75 -4.06
CA ALA A 287 15.32 13.30 -4.51
C ALA A 287 15.72 11.88 -4.02
N GLY A 288 14.96 11.28 -3.10
CA GLY A 288 15.15 9.94 -2.57
C GLY A 288 16.54 9.73 -1.94
N HIS A 289 17.42 9.05 -2.67
CA HIS A 289 18.80 8.75 -2.22
C HIS A 289 19.83 9.78 -2.68
N LEU A 290 19.37 10.91 -3.23
CA LEU A 290 20.18 11.97 -3.82
C LEU A 290 21.05 11.48 -4.99
N THR A 291 20.71 10.34 -5.61
CA THR A 291 21.51 9.74 -6.67
C THR A 291 21.56 10.67 -7.89
N GLU A 292 20.40 11.07 -8.39
CA GLU A 292 20.27 11.99 -9.52
C GLU A 292 20.91 13.35 -9.19
N THR A 293 20.67 13.88 -7.99
CA THR A 293 21.36 15.07 -7.47
C THR A 293 22.89 14.98 -7.55
N LYS A 294 23.50 13.88 -7.08
CA LYS A 294 24.96 13.68 -7.10
C LYS A 294 25.52 13.61 -8.52
N ILE A 295 24.84 12.88 -9.42
CA ILE A 295 25.24 12.76 -10.83
C ILE A 295 25.19 14.12 -11.54
N LEU A 296 24.13 14.91 -11.32
CA LEU A 296 24.01 16.22 -11.96
C LEU A 296 25.05 17.22 -11.41
N ARG A 297 25.34 17.17 -10.11
CA ARG A 297 26.41 17.98 -9.51
C ARG A 297 27.79 17.62 -10.08
N SER A 298 28.08 16.35 -10.35
CA SER A 298 29.39 15.94 -10.91
C SER A 298 29.64 16.47 -12.32
N ILE A 299 28.60 16.79 -13.07
CA ILE A 299 28.71 17.45 -14.38
C ILE A 299 28.59 18.98 -14.27
N GLY A 300 28.63 19.57 -13.08
CA GLY A 300 28.61 21.01 -12.85
C GLY A 300 27.22 21.67 -12.97
N VAL A 301 26.15 20.93 -12.71
CA VAL A 301 24.79 21.48 -12.57
C VAL A 301 24.55 21.83 -11.09
N SER A 302 24.02 23.01 -10.82
CA SER A 302 23.57 23.38 -9.49
C SER A 302 22.22 22.76 -9.21
N VAL A 303 22.13 21.95 -8.15
CA VAL A 303 20.91 21.20 -7.80
C VAL A 303 20.46 21.55 -6.39
N ALA A 304 19.20 21.96 -6.25
CA ALA A 304 18.49 22.11 -4.98
C ALA A 304 17.59 20.88 -4.75
N PRO A 305 18.02 19.90 -3.95
CA PRO A 305 17.21 18.71 -3.66
C PRO A 305 16.20 18.98 -2.54
N PHE A 306 15.04 18.33 -2.62
CA PHE A 306 14.10 18.21 -1.50
C PHE A 306 13.72 16.75 -1.33
N GLU A 307 13.72 16.23 -0.10
CA GLU A 307 13.31 14.86 0.22
C GLU A 307 12.75 14.80 1.65
N PRO A 308 11.43 14.68 1.84
CA PRO A 308 10.81 14.70 3.16
C PRO A 308 11.06 13.41 3.96
N PHE A 309 11.33 12.28 3.30
CA PHE A 309 11.47 10.97 3.94
C PHE A 309 12.79 10.29 3.58
N ARG A 310 13.90 11.02 3.78
CA ARG A 310 15.26 10.55 3.52
C ARG A 310 15.59 9.33 4.37
N LEU A 311 16.14 8.28 3.75
CA LEU A 311 16.59 7.09 4.48
C LEU A 311 18.03 7.24 4.99
N GLY A 312 18.26 6.98 6.27
CA GLY A 312 19.60 6.85 6.84
C GLY A 312 20.30 5.54 6.43
N GLU A 313 21.50 5.31 6.98
CA GLU A 313 22.30 4.12 6.68
C GLU A 313 21.63 2.80 7.08
N ASN A 314 20.77 2.84 8.11
CA ASN A 314 19.97 1.71 8.57
C ASN A 314 18.73 1.42 7.70
N ASN A 315 18.55 2.14 6.58
CA ASN A 315 17.37 2.08 5.71
C ASN A 315 16.05 2.47 6.39
N GLU A 316 16.11 3.16 7.52
CA GLU A 316 14.97 3.79 8.18
C GLU A 316 14.92 5.29 7.88
N ILE A 317 13.76 5.90 8.05
CA ILE A 317 13.60 7.34 7.82
C ILE A 317 14.45 8.11 8.85
N ASN A 318 15.35 8.94 8.36
CA ASN A 318 16.16 9.83 9.18
C ASN A 318 15.57 11.24 9.11
N LYS A 319 14.73 11.59 10.09
CA LYS A 319 14.08 12.90 10.18
C LYS A 319 15.09 14.05 10.18
N ALA A 320 16.20 13.92 10.91
CA ALA A 320 17.20 14.98 11.00
C ALA A 320 17.84 15.27 9.63
N GLU A 321 18.19 14.23 8.87
CA GLU A 321 18.65 14.39 7.48
C GLU A 321 17.57 15.01 6.57
N SER A 322 16.31 14.58 6.68
CA SER A 322 15.20 15.16 5.90
C SER A 322 15.03 16.66 6.19
N VAL A 323 14.99 17.05 7.46
CA VAL A 323 14.83 18.44 7.91
C VAL A 323 16.01 19.29 7.45
N GLU A 324 17.23 18.78 7.54
CA GLU A 324 18.42 19.51 7.09
C GLU A 324 18.39 19.75 5.57
N ILE A 325 18.03 18.73 4.77
CA ILE A 325 17.84 18.88 3.32
C ILE A 325 16.76 19.92 3.03
N ALA A 326 15.63 19.88 3.76
CA ALA A 326 14.53 20.83 3.58
C ALA A 326 14.94 22.27 3.92
N LYS A 327 15.71 22.50 4.99
CA LYS A 327 16.23 23.82 5.35
C LYS A 327 17.14 24.39 4.26
N GLN A 328 18.10 23.60 3.77
CA GLN A 328 18.99 24.02 2.66
C GLN A 328 18.22 24.32 1.37
N PHE A 329 17.17 23.54 1.09
CA PHE A 329 16.25 23.81 0.00
C PHE A 329 15.54 25.15 0.17
N LEU A 330 14.95 25.41 1.34
CA LEU A 330 14.24 26.65 1.65
C LEU A 330 15.16 27.88 1.63
N GLU A 331 16.39 27.78 2.11
CA GLU A 331 17.40 28.85 1.97
C GLU A 331 17.66 29.19 0.50
N THR A 332 17.73 28.17 -0.36
CA THR A 332 17.90 28.36 -1.80
C THR A 332 16.67 29.03 -2.41
N VAL A 333 15.46 28.62 -2.03
CA VAL A 333 14.20 29.25 -2.47
C VAL A 333 14.17 30.72 -2.05
N LYS A 334 14.45 31.00 -0.77
CA LYS A 334 14.46 32.32 -0.15
C LYS A 334 15.48 33.27 -0.77
N SER A 335 16.63 32.74 -1.22
CA SER A 335 17.66 33.54 -1.90
C SER A 335 17.21 34.17 -3.22
N GLY A 336 16.03 33.82 -3.73
CA GLY A 336 15.54 34.28 -5.03
C GLY A 336 16.22 33.58 -6.21
N LYS A 337 16.97 32.49 -5.96
CA LYS A 337 17.66 31.75 -7.01
C LYS A 337 16.67 31.30 -8.08
N ARG A 338 16.95 31.69 -9.33
CA ARG A 338 16.18 31.26 -10.49
C ARG A 338 16.51 29.80 -10.83
N PHE A 339 15.47 29.00 -11.07
CA PHE A 339 15.61 27.62 -11.52
C PHE A 339 15.29 27.53 -13.02
N SER A 340 16.16 26.92 -13.81
CA SER A 340 15.90 26.61 -15.21
C SER A 340 14.94 25.43 -15.36
N SER A 341 15.06 24.42 -14.49
CA SER A 341 14.18 23.23 -14.51
C SER A 341 13.78 22.78 -13.11
N VAL A 342 12.56 22.27 -12.98
CA VAL A 342 12.05 21.59 -11.79
C VAL A 342 11.70 20.16 -12.16
N PHE A 343 12.24 19.18 -11.44
CA PHE A 343 11.98 17.77 -11.71
C PHE A 343 11.13 17.12 -10.61
N ILE A 344 10.10 16.39 -11.02
CA ILE A 344 9.29 15.51 -10.18
C ILE A 344 9.36 14.09 -10.77
N SER A 345 10.37 13.31 -10.42
CA SER A 345 10.65 12.02 -11.06
C SER A 345 10.30 10.83 -10.17
N SER A 346 9.22 10.13 -10.52
CA SER A 346 8.70 8.94 -9.82
C SER A 346 8.24 9.19 -8.38
N VAL A 347 7.91 10.45 -8.07
CA VAL A 347 7.39 10.88 -6.76
C VAL A 347 5.90 10.63 -6.68
N LEU A 348 5.13 11.17 -7.62
CA LEU A 348 3.66 11.19 -7.58
C LEU A 348 3.03 9.80 -7.56
N ASN A 349 3.71 8.78 -8.08
CA ASN A 349 3.23 7.39 -7.94
C ASN A 349 3.34 6.83 -6.53
N SER A 350 4.10 7.44 -5.62
CA SER A 350 4.22 6.99 -4.22
C SER A 350 3.41 7.85 -3.26
N VAL A 351 2.85 8.96 -3.73
CA VAL A 351 2.02 9.88 -2.92
C VAL A 351 0.59 9.32 -2.89
N PRO A 352 0.06 8.96 -1.70
CA PRO A 352 -1.17 8.18 -1.62
C PRO A 352 -2.41 8.94 -2.09
N PHE A 353 -2.51 10.24 -1.78
CA PHE A 353 -3.76 10.97 -1.93
C PHE A 353 -3.70 12.00 -3.05
N ALA A 354 -4.82 12.19 -3.75
CA ALA A 354 -4.93 13.15 -4.84
C ALA A 354 -4.67 14.59 -4.40
N GLY A 355 -5.19 14.98 -3.23
CA GLY A 355 -4.95 16.30 -2.63
C GLY A 355 -3.47 16.55 -2.38
N ASP A 356 -2.74 15.59 -1.81
CA ASP A 356 -1.30 15.68 -1.54
C ASP A 356 -0.50 15.84 -2.86
N ARG A 357 -0.89 15.11 -3.92
CA ARG A 357 -0.26 15.26 -5.25
C ARG A 357 -0.51 16.62 -5.87
N GLN A 358 -1.71 17.19 -5.68
CA GLN A 358 -2.04 18.53 -6.13
C GLN A 358 -1.21 19.59 -5.41
N LYS A 359 -1.05 19.48 -4.08
CA LYS A 359 -0.18 20.35 -3.28
C LYS A 359 1.28 20.31 -3.76
N ILE A 360 1.83 19.12 -4.02
CA ILE A 360 3.18 18.97 -4.58
C ILE A 360 3.29 19.64 -5.96
N ALA A 361 2.28 19.49 -6.83
CA ALA A 361 2.26 20.14 -8.14
C ALA A 361 2.24 21.68 -8.00
N CYS A 362 1.45 22.21 -7.06
CA CYS A 362 1.40 23.64 -6.75
C CYS A 362 2.76 24.18 -6.28
N LEU A 363 3.38 23.52 -5.30
CA LEU A 363 4.71 23.89 -4.78
C LEU A 363 5.76 23.93 -5.89
N CYS A 364 5.81 22.90 -6.72
CA CYS A 364 6.76 22.85 -7.83
C CYS A 364 6.48 23.90 -8.90
N ALA A 365 5.22 24.28 -9.11
CA ALA A 365 4.84 25.36 -10.01
C ALA A 365 5.28 26.73 -9.48
N ALA A 366 5.18 26.98 -8.17
CA ALA A 366 5.67 28.19 -7.51
C ALA A 366 7.20 28.37 -7.62
N LEU A 367 7.95 27.30 -7.92
CA LEU A 367 9.38 27.35 -8.19
C LEU A 367 9.70 27.78 -9.64
N CYS A 368 8.72 27.82 -10.53
CA CYS A 368 8.91 28.14 -11.95
C CYS A 368 8.63 29.62 -12.26
N ASP A 369 9.33 30.15 -13.27
CA ASP A 369 8.98 31.40 -13.97
C ASP A 369 8.66 31.13 -15.45
N SER A 370 8.41 32.18 -16.23
CA SER A 370 8.11 32.09 -17.68
C SER A 370 9.21 31.41 -18.51
N LYS A 371 10.45 31.41 -18.01
CA LYS A 371 11.63 30.79 -18.63
C LYS A 371 12.00 29.45 -17.97
N SER A 372 11.27 28.99 -16.95
CA SER A 372 11.46 27.68 -16.32
C SER A 372 10.63 26.62 -17.02
N ARG A 373 11.00 25.35 -16.83
CA ARG A 373 10.19 24.20 -17.23
C ARG A 373 10.07 23.21 -16.07
N LEU A 374 8.89 22.63 -15.92
CA LEU A 374 8.68 21.50 -15.02
C LEU A 374 8.64 20.20 -15.81
N TYR A 375 9.40 19.21 -15.36
CA TYR A 375 9.45 17.88 -15.94
C TYR A 375 8.99 16.86 -14.90
N ALA A 376 7.85 16.22 -15.16
CA ALA A 376 7.28 15.22 -14.27
C ALA A 376 7.25 13.85 -14.94
N CYS A 377 7.47 12.79 -14.16
CA CYS A 377 7.40 11.42 -14.62
C CYS A 377 6.79 10.55 -13.53
N ALA A 378 5.77 9.76 -13.86
CA ALA A 378 5.14 8.82 -12.94
C ALA A 378 4.80 7.50 -13.65
N SER A 379 4.45 6.47 -12.87
CA SER A 379 4.02 5.19 -13.43
C SER A 379 2.71 5.35 -14.22
N SER A 380 2.67 4.82 -15.45
CA SER A 380 1.50 4.89 -16.32
C SER A 380 0.48 3.77 -16.02
N ALA A 381 -0.80 4.09 -16.13
CA ALA A 381 -1.90 3.14 -16.02
C ALA A 381 -2.11 2.28 -17.30
N THR A 382 -1.65 2.73 -18.46
CA THR A 382 -1.92 2.05 -19.75
C THR A 382 -1.02 0.82 -19.95
N GLY A 383 0.25 0.92 -19.54
CA GLY A 383 1.28 -0.11 -19.77
C GLY A 383 1.70 -0.90 -18.53
N SER A 384 1.24 -0.54 -17.33
CA SER A 384 1.72 -1.16 -16.09
C SER A 384 1.24 -2.60 -15.94
N THR A 385 2.20 -3.54 -16.01
CA THR A 385 1.95 -4.97 -15.73
C THR A 385 1.40 -5.18 -14.33
N SER A 386 1.91 -4.46 -13.34
CA SER A 386 1.44 -4.56 -11.95
C SER A 386 -0.03 -4.15 -11.81
N LEU A 387 -0.47 -3.10 -12.51
CA LEU A 387 -1.88 -2.69 -12.49
C LEU A 387 -2.77 -3.69 -13.23
N ARG A 388 -2.33 -4.20 -14.39
CA ARG A 388 -3.07 -5.21 -15.17
C ARG A 388 -3.32 -6.49 -14.38
N MET A 389 -2.33 -6.93 -13.59
CA MET A 389 -2.49 -8.10 -12.73
C MET A 389 -3.54 -7.90 -11.64
N VAL A 390 -3.56 -6.72 -11.02
CA VAL A 390 -4.59 -6.38 -10.03
C VAL A 390 -5.98 -6.29 -10.66
N LYS A 391 -6.06 -5.96 -11.96
CA LYS A 391 -7.30 -6.02 -12.76
C LYS A 391 -7.62 -7.42 -13.31
N GLY A 392 -6.90 -8.48 -12.91
CA GLY A 392 -7.23 -9.88 -13.23
C GLY A 392 -6.53 -10.47 -14.46
N THR A 393 -5.47 -9.83 -14.99
CA THR A 393 -4.64 -10.45 -16.04
C THR A 393 -3.68 -11.49 -15.42
N ASP A 394 -3.67 -12.71 -15.96
CA ASP A 394 -2.77 -13.77 -15.51
C ASP A 394 -1.30 -13.37 -15.68
N GLY A 395 -0.57 -13.38 -14.55
CA GLY A 395 0.86 -13.15 -14.54
C GLY A 395 1.62 -14.40 -14.98
N LEU A 396 2.05 -14.45 -16.24
CA LEU A 396 2.80 -15.59 -16.80
C LEU A 396 4.26 -15.70 -16.29
N ALA A 397 4.80 -14.68 -15.60
CA ALA A 397 6.20 -14.67 -15.17
C ALA A 397 6.42 -15.07 -13.69
N GLU A 398 7.49 -15.79 -13.39
CA GLU A 398 7.83 -16.28 -12.04
C GLU A 398 7.87 -15.16 -10.97
N ARG A 399 8.42 -13.98 -11.31
CA ARG A 399 8.46 -12.81 -10.41
C ARG A 399 7.05 -12.30 -10.04
N GLN A 400 6.07 -12.50 -10.93
CA GLN A 400 4.69 -12.10 -10.76
C GLN A 400 3.92 -13.01 -9.80
N SER A 401 4.40 -14.23 -9.59
CA SER A 401 3.81 -15.19 -8.65
C SER A 401 4.03 -14.85 -7.17
N THR A 402 4.80 -13.79 -6.86
CA THR A 402 5.18 -13.41 -5.48
C THR A 402 4.45 -12.18 -4.92
N TYR A 403 3.67 -11.48 -5.75
CA TYR A 403 3.00 -10.25 -5.36
C TYR A 403 1.87 -10.52 -4.34
N ALA A 404 1.96 -9.81 -3.22
CA ALA A 404 0.87 -9.58 -2.27
C ALA A 404 0.43 -8.12 -2.41
N THR A 405 -0.01 -7.74 -3.62
CA THR A 405 -0.46 -6.37 -3.95
C THR A 405 -1.91 -6.42 -4.36
N PHE A 406 -2.70 -5.42 -3.98
CA PHE A 406 -4.11 -5.33 -4.38
C PHE A 406 -4.57 -3.88 -4.57
N ALA A 407 -5.71 -3.68 -5.27
CA ALA A 407 -6.27 -2.36 -5.53
C ALA A 407 -6.96 -1.79 -4.29
N LEU A 408 -6.88 -0.47 -4.11
CA LEU A 408 -7.73 0.24 -3.17
C LEU A 408 -8.85 0.94 -3.94
N ASP A 409 -9.94 1.23 -3.25
CA ASP A 409 -11.21 1.67 -3.83
C ASP A 409 -11.45 3.18 -3.75
N TYR A 410 -10.64 3.92 -2.98
CA TYR A 410 -10.79 5.37 -2.84
C TYR A 410 -10.29 6.18 -4.04
N GLU A 411 -9.58 5.55 -4.99
CA GLU A 411 -9.12 6.20 -6.21
C GLU A 411 -8.82 5.16 -7.32
N GLU A 412 -9.15 5.44 -8.58
CA GLU A 412 -8.76 4.53 -9.67
C GLU A 412 -7.23 4.42 -9.78
N GLY A 413 -6.73 3.23 -10.12
CA GLY A 413 -5.32 3.04 -10.44
C GLY A 413 -4.40 3.08 -9.22
N ILE A 414 -4.95 3.02 -8.01
CA ILE A 414 -4.17 2.95 -6.78
C ILE A 414 -4.08 1.52 -6.26
N THR A 415 -2.90 1.13 -5.81
CA THR A 415 -2.67 -0.19 -5.22
C THR A 415 -1.88 -0.08 -3.92
N ILE A 416 -1.96 -1.10 -3.09
CA ILE A 416 -1.12 -1.25 -1.90
C ILE A 416 -0.40 -2.60 -1.93
N GLY A 417 0.86 -2.60 -1.50
CA GLY A 417 1.66 -3.81 -1.37
C GLY A 417 2.86 -3.61 -0.45
N ASP A 418 3.91 -4.41 -0.66
CA ASP A 418 5.17 -4.36 0.11
C ASP A 418 5.00 -4.58 1.63
N PHE A 419 3.98 -5.34 2.00
CA PHE A 419 3.63 -5.70 3.38
C PHE A 419 4.73 -6.44 4.16
N GLN A 420 5.81 -6.89 3.50
CA GLN A 420 6.96 -7.52 4.16
C GLN A 420 7.92 -6.50 4.78
N GLU A 421 7.97 -5.28 4.23
CA GLU A 421 8.71 -4.15 4.80
C GLU A 421 7.71 -3.21 5.46
N LYS A 422 7.20 -2.23 4.71
CA LYS A 422 6.18 -1.29 5.15
C LYS A 422 5.14 -1.12 4.03
N PRO A 423 3.82 -1.19 4.33
CA PRO A 423 2.77 -1.05 3.34
C PRO A 423 2.98 0.20 2.49
N LYS A 424 3.13 0.02 1.18
CA LYS A 424 3.37 1.11 0.23
C LYS A 424 2.23 1.24 -0.75
N VAL A 425 1.75 2.47 -0.90
CA VAL A 425 0.80 2.83 -1.93
C VAL A 425 1.52 3.13 -3.24
N GLN A 426 0.95 2.67 -4.34
CA GLN A 426 1.39 2.99 -5.69
C GLN A 426 0.21 3.49 -6.52
N LYS A 427 0.28 4.74 -7.02
CA LYS A 427 -0.66 5.31 -7.99
C LYS A 427 -0.12 5.18 -9.41
N TYR A 428 -0.94 4.62 -10.29
CA TYR A 428 -0.75 4.59 -11.73
C TYR A 428 -1.66 5.63 -12.37
N HIS A 429 -1.07 6.55 -13.12
CA HIS A 429 -1.77 7.69 -13.69
C HIS A 429 -2.09 7.43 -15.16
N THR A 430 -3.29 7.82 -15.58
CA THR A 430 -3.63 7.97 -16.99
C THR A 430 -3.04 9.29 -17.52
N PRO A 431 -2.84 9.42 -18.85
CA PRO A 431 -2.41 10.68 -19.46
C PRO A 431 -3.36 11.85 -19.16
N SER A 432 -4.67 11.59 -19.10
CA SER A 432 -5.68 12.61 -18.80
C SER A 432 -5.55 13.13 -17.36
N GLU A 433 -5.49 12.23 -16.36
CA GLU A 433 -5.30 12.63 -14.96
C GLU A 433 -4.01 13.44 -14.78
N PHE A 434 -2.93 13.01 -15.43
CA PHE A 434 -1.63 13.68 -15.33
C PHE A 434 -1.66 15.06 -16.00
N TYR A 435 -2.36 15.20 -17.14
CA TYR A 435 -2.58 16.50 -17.79
C TYR A 435 -3.36 17.44 -16.87
N GLN A 436 -4.50 16.99 -16.33
CA GLN A 436 -5.36 17.82 -15.48
C GLN A 436 -4.64 18.31 -14.22
N LEU A 437 -3.86 17.42 -13.57
CA LEU A 437 -3.08 17.76 -12.38
C LEU A 437 -2.19 19.00 -12.60
N PHE A 438 -1.43 19.02 -13.69
CA PHE A 438 -0.53 20.14 -13.98
C PHE A 438 -1.24 21.31 -14.66
N LYS A 439 -2.35 21.07 -15.37
CA LYS A 439 -3.12 22.12 -16.04
C LYS A 439 -3.74 23.11 -15.05
N ASN A 440 -3.94 22.69 -13.81
CA ASN A 440 -4.33 23.57 -12.69
C ASN A 440 -3.34 24.73 -12.47
N TYR A 441 -2.04 24.51 -12.70
CA TYR A 441 -0.98 25.46 -12.33
C TYR A 441 -0.12 25.93 -13.51
N PHE A 442 -0.34 25.41 -14.72
CA PHE A 442 0.43 25.75 -15.92
C PHE A 442 -0.49 26.01 -17.11
N GLU A 443 -0.17 27.03 -17.91
CA GLU A 443 -0.88 27.30 -19.15
C GLU A 443 -0.55 26.25 -20.22
N ILE A 444 0.70 25.81 -20.29
CA ILE A 444 1.18 24.84 -21.28
C ILE A 444 1.55 23.55 -20.57
N VAL A 445 0.87 22.46 -20.94
CA VAL A 445 1.12 21.11 -20.42
C VAL A 445 1.12 20.13 -21.59
N ASN A 446 2.26 19.48 -21.82
CA ASN A 446 2.39 18.42 -22.82
C ASN A 446 2.61 17.09 -22.10
N VAL A 447 1.73 16.12 -22.35
CA VAL A 447 1.80 14.78 -21.74
C VAL A 447 2.08 13.72 -22.80
N GLU A 448 3.01 12.82 -22.51
CA GLU A 448 3.26 11.61 -23.27
C GLU A 448 3.14 10.36 -22.39
N ASP A 449 2.74 9.25 -22.99
CA ASP A 449 2.70 7.94 -22.34
C ASP A 449 3.63 6.98 -23.07
N LYS A 450 4.73 6.62 -22.41
CA LYS A 450 5.81 5.88 -23.06
C LYS A 450 6.63 5.09 -22.06
N GLN A 451 7.02 3.87 -22.46
CA GLN A 451 7.85 2.98 -21.64
C GLN A 451 7.28 2.78 -20.22
N ASN A 452 5.95 2.60 -20.10
CA ASN A 452 5.22 2.45 -18.84
C ASN A 452 5.29 3.66 -17.89
N ASN A 453 5.64 4.84 -18.41
CA ASN A 453 5.62 6.10 -17.67
C ASN A 453 4.71 7.10 -18.37
N VAL A 454 3.91 7.82 -17.58
CA VAL A 454 3.32 9.07 -18.01
C VAL A 454 4.30 10.19 -17.69
N ARG A 455 4.54 11.08 -18.64
CA ARG A 455 5.55 12.13 -18.54
C ARG A 455 4.94 13.45 -18.96
N ALA A 456 5.22 14.51 -18.22
CA ALA A 456 4.74 15.86 -18.51
C ALA A 456 5.89 16.84 -18.65
N THR A 457 5.80 17.73 -19.63
CA THR A 457 6.58 18.96 -19.71
C THR A 457 5.63 20.14 -19.56
N CYS A 458 5.84 20.96 -18.54
CA CYS A 458 4.97 22.09 -18.21
C CYS A 458 5.73 23.42 -18.32
N ALA A 459 5.04 24.46 -18.76
CA ALA A 459 5.58 25.80 -18.96
C ALA A 459 4.51 26.86 -18.69
N ASN A 460 4.96 28.11 -18.50
CA ASN A 460 4.10 29.26 -18.19
C ASN A 460 3.24 29.01 -16.94
N PRO A 461 3.82 29.10 -15.73
CA PRO A 461 3.07 28.92 -14.50
C PRO A 461 1.95 29.95 -14.39
N ASN A 462 0.76 29.52 -14.02
CA ASN A 462 -0.38 30.38 -13.73
C ASN A 462 -0.28 30.86 -12.28
N ILE A 463 0.25 32.07 -12.09
CA ILE A 463 0.52 32.62 -10.75
C ILE A 463 -0.75 32.76 -9.93
N ASP A 464 -1.87 33.21 -10.51
CA ASP A 464 -3.12 33.39 -9.77
C ASP A 464 -3.66 32.06 -9.21
N ALA A 465 -3.61 30.99 -10.03
CA ALA A 465 -4.02 29.66 -9.61
C ALA A 465 -3.07 29.07 -8.55
N ILE A 466 -1.77 29.34 -8.65
CA ILE A 466 -0.77 28.91 -7.67
C ILE A 466 -1.02 29.60 -6.33
N LEU A 467 -1.13 30.93 -6.31
CA LEU A 467 -1.28 31.71 -5.08
C LEU A 467 -2.53 31.33 -4.29
N LYS A 468 -3.60 30.92 -4.97
CA LYS A 468 -4.83 30.43 -4.33
C LYS A 468 -4.59 29.20 -3.44
N ASP A 469 -3.74 28.27 -3.86
CA ASP A 469 -3.56 26.97 -3.21
C ASP A 469 -2.22 26.87 -2.45
N LEU A 470 -1.30 27.83 -2.65
CA LEU A 470 0.09 27.72 -2.23
C LEU A 470 0.26 27.65 -0.71
N ARG A 471 -0.51 28.44 0.07
CA ARG A 471 -0.41 28.43 1.53
C ARG A 471 -0.71 27.03 2.10
N GLU A 472 -1.84 26.44 1.72
CA GLU A 472 -2.24 25.10 2.15
C GLU A 472 -1.22 24.04 1.70
N ALA A 473 -0.64 24.20 0.50
CA ALA A 473 0.38 23.29 -0.01
C ALA A 473 1.67 23.37 0.82
N ILE A 474 2.09 24.56 1.24
CA ILE A 474 3.25 24.78 2.12
C ILE A 474 2.99 24.19 3.51
N GLU A 475 1.86 24.54 4.13
CA GLU A 475 1.47 24.07 5.46
C GLU A 475 1.43 22.55 5.52
N PHE A 476 1.06 21.89 4.42
CA PHE A 476 1.07 20.43 4.31
C PHE A 476 2.48 19.83 4.14
N GLU A 477 3.21 20.23 3.10
CA GLU A 477 4.44 19.53 2.71
C GLU A 477 5.59 19.77 3.71
N PHE A 478 5.61 20.94 4.35
CA PHE A 478 6.61 21.31 5.35
C PHE A 478 6.18 21.01 6.79
N ASP A 479 5.07 20.29 6.97
CA ASP A 479 4.62 19.69 8.23
C ASP A 479 4.25 18.21 8.09
N LEU A 480 4.86 17.51 7.13
CA LEU A 480 4.61 16.07 6.92
C LEU A 480 4.90 15.26 8.20
N PRO A 481 4.07 14.22 8.48
CA PRO A 481 4.20 13.38 9.67
C PRO A 481 5.37 12.39 9.57
N TYR A 482 5.98 12.04 10.71
CA TYR A 482 7.02 11.03 10.85
C TYR A 482 6.55 9.82 11.66
N PRO A 483 7.26 8.67 11.59
CA PRO A 483 6.86 7.45 12.31
C PRO A 483 6.82 7.55 13.85
N ASP A 484 7.46 8.57 14.42
CA ASP A 484 7.51 8.87 15.86
C ASP A 484 6.43 9.86 16.31
N ASP A 485 5.39 10.05 15.48
CA ASP A 485 4.28 11.00 15.65
C ASP A 485 4.70 12.48 15.67
N SER A 486 5.99 12.78 15.43
CA SER A 486 6.46 14.13 15.23
C SER A 486 6.21 14.61 13.79
N ARG A 487 6.32 15.91 13.55
CA ARG A 487 6.16 16.52 12.21
C ARG A 487 7.40 17.28 11.77
N MET A 488 7.51 17.60 10.49
CA MET A 488 8.67 18.31 9.93
C MET A 488 8.85 19.69 10.60
N GLY A 489 7.78 20.44 10.82
CA GLY A 489 7.81 21.69 11.58
C GLY A 489 8.63 22.81 10.92
N LEU A 490 8.53 22.97 9.59
CA LEU A 490 9.23 24.03 8.84
C LEU A 490 8.26 24.97 8.10
N VAL A 491 7.00 25.04 8.55
CA VAL A 491 5.94 25.80 7.88
C VAL A 491 6.29 27.29 7.81
N ASP A 492 6.68 27.91 8.92
CA ASP A 492 6.95 29.34 8.97
C ASP A 492 8.17 29.72 8.11
N GLU A 493 9.24 28.91 8.15
CA GLU A 493 10.40 29.11 7.28
C GLU A 493 10.04 28.94 5.80
N ALA A 494 9.16 28.00 5.48
CA ALA A 494 8.72 27.76 4.12
C ALA A 494 7.84 28.90 3.61
N ILE A 495 6.86 29.37 4.40
CA ILE A 495 6.04 30.54 4.05
C ILE A 495 6.95 31.73 3.76
N ALA A 496 7.86 32.07 4.68
CA ALA A 496 8.78 33.19 4.50
C ALA A 496 9.68 33.05 3.25
N ALA A 497 10.11 31.83 2.92
CA ALA A 497 10.91 31.56 1.74
C ALA A 497 10.12 31.78 0.43
N TYR A 498 8.88 31.30 0.36
CA TYR A 498 8.04 31.44 -0.83
C TYR A 498 7.48 32.86 -0.98
N GLU A 499 7.11 33.54 0.11
CA GLU A 499 6.74 34.97 0.11
C GLU A 499 7.87 35.82 -0.47
N GLN A 500 9.10 35.63 0.03
CA GLN A 500 10.27 36.36 -0.46
C GLN A 500 10.56 36.06 -1.94
N ARG A 501 10.43 34.79 -2.36
CA ARG A 501 10.64 34.39 -3.75
C ARG A 501 9.64 35.04 -4.70
N LEU A 502 8.36 35.04 -4.32
CA LEU A 502 7.26 35.46 -5.19
C LEU A 502 6.94 36.95 -5.06
N GLY A 503 7.42 37.62 -4.01
CA GLY A 503 7.11 39.02 -3.73
C GLY A 503 5.65 39.23 -3.32
N VAL A 504 5.08 38.27 -2.58
CA VAL A 504 3.68 38.26 -2.12
C VAL A 504 3.62 37.96 -0.63
N SER A 505 2.45 38.15 -0.02
CA SER A 505 2.16 37.59 1.31
C SER A 505 1.17 36.43 1.17
N LEU A 506 1.43 35.32 1.86
CA LEU A 506 0.68 34.07 1.80
C LEU A 506 -0.15 33.86 3.06
#